data_AF-A0A1H4GPD7-F1
#
_entry.id   AF-A0A1H4GPD7-F1
#
_cell.length_a   1.000
_cell.length_b   1.000
_cell.length_c   1.000
_cell.angle_alpha   90.00
_cell.angle_beta   90.00
_cell.angle_gamma   90.00
#
_symmetry.space_group_name_H-M   'P 1'
#
loop_
_entity.id
_entity.type
_entity.pdbx_description
1 polymer ?
#
loop_
_entity_poly.entity_id
_entity_poly.type
_entity_poly.pdbx_seq_one_letter_code
_entity_poly.pdbx_strand_id
1 'polypeptide(L)'
;MRSSRFTPYLSFIGLGLIIMTLAINLIFHYGRGLDEGSLMLLSVANAVSLFFTLVWGLFGLIELYLLLISNKKLKSGLDTGNISKEEYMNKAKNLKFCYVVNISYLVMLLIQLAYVIMNWDEVDV
;
A
#
# COMPACT_ATOMS: atom_id res chain seq x y z
N MET A 1 16.49 12.05 23.11
CA MET A 1 15.14 11.83 22.52
C MET A 1 15.30 11.45 21.06
N ARG A 2 15.01 10.19 20.69
CA ARG A 2 15.19 9.71 19.30
C ARG A 2 14.04 10.27 18.46
N SER A 3 14.35 11.22 17.57
CA SER A 3 13.42 11.72 16.54
C SER A 3 13.07 10.55 15.61
N SER A 4 12.09 9.73 15.97
CA SER A 4 11.52 8.75 15.07
C SER A 4 10.66 9.50 14.05
N ARG A 5 11.30 9.97 12.97
CA ARG A 5 10.61 10.27 11.72
C ARG A 5 9.90 8.98 11.34
N PHE A 6 8.59 8.94 11.56
CA PHE A 6 7.76 7.87 11.04
C PHE A 6 7.83 8.01 9.52
N THR A 7 8.25 6.94 8.85
CA THR A 7 8.39 6.85 7.39
C THR A 7 7.53 5.67 6.97
N PRO A 8 6.60 5.85 6.01
CA PRO A 8 5.61 4.84 5.66
C PRO A 8 6.22 3.76 4.74
N TYR A 9 7.24 3.06 5.23
CA TYR A 9 8.01 2.08 4.46
C TYR A 9 7.13 0.94 3.95
N LEU A 10 6.16 0.48 4.75
CA LEU A 10 5.30 -0.63 4.36
C LEU A 10 4.37 -0.22 3.22
N SER A 11 3.82 0.99 3.29
CA SER A 11 3.04 1.54 2.19
C SER A 11 3.86 1.77 0.93
N PHE A 12 5.11 2.25 1.03
CA PHE A 12 5.97 2.41 -0.15
C PHE A 12 6.29 1.07 -0.82
N ILE A 13 6.60 0.03 -0.04
CA ILE A 13 6.81 -1.32 -0.57
C ILE A 13 5.52 -1.83 -1.22
N GLY A 14 4.38 -1.62 -0.57
CA GLY A 14 3.06 -2.00 -1.10
C GLY A 14 2.75 -1.31 -2.43
N LEU A 15 3.05 -0.01 -2.57
CA LEU A 15 2.90 0.70 -3.84
C LEU A 15 3.78 0.10 -4.95
N GLY A 16 5.02 -0.28 -4.61
CA GLY A 16 5.90 -0.96 -5.55
C GLY A 16 5.31 -2.29 -6.03
N LEU A 17 4.75 -3.09 -5.12
CA LEU A 17 4.08 -4.35 -5.44
C LEU A 17 2.86 -4.15 -6.36
N ILE A 18 2.04 -3.13 -6.09
CA ILE A 18 0.90 -2.76 -6.94
C ILE A 18 1.38 -2.43 -8.36
N ILE A 19 2.41 -1.58 -8.50
CA ILE A 19 2.95 -1.19 -9.80
C ILE A 19 3.49 -2.39 -10.57
N MET A 20 4.25 -3.27 -9.90
CA MET A 20 4.76 -4.50 -10.52
C MET A 20 3.64 -5.43 -10.98
N THR A 21 2.60 -5.58 -10.17
CA THR A 21 1.46 -6.42 -10.51
C THR A 21 0.68 -5.86 -11.70
N LEU A 22 0.47 -4.54 -11.73
CA LEU A 22 -0.14 -3.87 -12.88
C LEU A 22 0.70 -4.04 -14.15
N ALA A 23 2.03 -3.94 -14.04
CA ALA A 23 2.92 -4.14 -15.18
C ALA A 23 2.81 -5.57 -15.74
N ILE A 24 2.83 -6.59 -14.87
CA ILE A 24 2.66 -8.00 -15.28
C ILE A 24 1.29 -8.21 -15.96
N ASN A 25 0.23 -7.66 -15.37
CA ASN A 25 -1.12 -7.78 -15.90
C ASN A 25 -1.27 -7.10 -17.28
N LEU A 26 -0.65 -5.93 -17.47
CA LEU A 26 -0.60 -5.27 -18.78
C LEU A 26 0.18 -6.09 -19.81
N ILE A 27 1.33 -6.68 -19.45
CA ILE A 27 2.09 -7.53 -20.35
C ILE A 27 1.27 -8.77 -20.74
N PHE A 28 0.52 -9.35 -19.81
CA PHE A 28 -0.37 -10.48 -20.09
C PHE A 28 -1.45 -10.10 -21.10
N HIS A 29 -2.17 -9.01 -20.84
CA HIS A 29 -3.30 -8.60 -21.67
C HIS A 29 -2.87 -8.15 -23.08
N TYR A 30 -1.72 -7.47 -23.22
CA TYR A 30 -1.23 -6.95 -24.49
C TYR A 30 -0.22 -7.87 -25.21
N GLY A 31 0.19 -8.99 -24.59
CA GLY A 31 1.18 -9.94 -25.11
C GLY A 31 0.71 -10.82 -26.28
N ARG A 32 -0.08 -10.28 -27.22
CA ARG A 32 -0.53 -11.00 -28.42
C ARG A 32 0.67 -11.40 -29.28
N GLY A 33 0.97 -12.70 -29.33
CA GLY A 33 2.09 -13.28 -30.09
C GLY A 33 3.08 -14.10 -29.27
N LEU A 34 2.86 -14.24 -27.95
CA LEU A 34 3.62 -15.16 -27.11
C LEU A 34 3.18 -16.61 -27.34
N ASP A 35 4.12 -17.55 -27.19
CA ASP A 35 3.81 -18.98 -27.18
C ASP A 35 3.01 -19.37 -25.93
N GLU A 36 2.30 -20.50 -25.99
CA GLU A 36 1.45 -20.99 -24.90
C GLU A 36 2.21 -21.16 -23.57
N GLY A 37 3.48 -21.56 -23.60
CA GLY A 37 4.30 -21.70 -22.40
C GLY A 37 4.61 -20.37 -21.73
N SER A 38 4.93 -19.35 -22.52
CA SER A 38 5.12 -17.98 -22.04
C SER A 38 3.84 -17.37 -21.45
N LEU A 39 2.69 -17.63 -22.05
CA LEU A 39 1.39 -17.18 -21.54
C LEU A 39 1.06 -17.84 -20.19
N MET A 40 1.28 -19.15 -20.07
CA MET A 40 1.07 -19.88 -18.83
C MET A 40 1.97 -19.35 -17.69
N LEU A 41 3.26 -19.11 -17.97
CA LEU A 41 4.17 -18.51 -16.99
C LEU A 41 3.72 -17.12 -16.54
N LEU A 42 3.23 -16.29 -17.46
CA LEU A 42 2.75 -14.96 -17.15
C LEU A 42 1.47 -15.00 -16.29
N SER A 43 0.55 -15.91 -16.59
CA SER A 43 -0.67 -16.13 -15.80
C SER A 43 -0.32 -16.50 -14.34
N VAL A 44 0.59 -17.47 -14.16
CA VAL A 44 1.08 -17.85 -12.82
C VAL A 44 1.78 -16.68 -12.13
N ALA A 45 2.65 -15.95 -12.82
CA ALA A 45 3.33 -14.79 -12.27
C ALA A 45 2.36 -13.68 -11.84
N ASN A 46 1.30 -13.46 -12.62
CA ASN A 46 0.23 -12.52 -12.30
C ASN A 46 -0.53 -12.94 -11.03
N ALA A 47 -0.97 -14.20 -10.96
CA ALA A 47 -1.66 -14.75 -9.79
C ALA A 47 -0.81 -14.67 -8.51
N VAL A 48 0.46 -15.04 -8.60
CA VAL A 48 1.41 -14.94 -7.46
C VAL A 48 1.61 -13.48 -7.04
N SER A 49 1.77 -12.57 -8.00
CA SER A 49 1.95 -11.14 -7.70
C SER A 49 0.70 -10.51 -7.06
N LEU A 50 -0.48 -10.88 -7.55
CA LEU A 50 -1.77 -10.52 -6.94
C LEU A 50 -1.84 -11.02 -5.50
N PHE A 51 -1.53 -12.29 -5.25
CA PHE A 51 -1.54 -12.88 -3.91
C PHE A 51 -0.61 -12.14 -2.95
N PHE A 52 0.64 -11.89 -3.35
CA PHE A 52 1.59 -11.14 -2.52
C PHE A 52 1.12 -9.72 -2.24
N THR A 53 0.56 -9.03 -3.23
CA THR A 53 0.03 -7.67 -3.07
C THR A 53 -1.13 -7.64 -2.07
N LEU A 54 -2.06 -8.59 -2.15
CA LEU A 54 -3.19 -8.70 -1.23
C LEU A 54 -2.74 -9.00 0.20
N VAL A 55 -1.81 -9.94 0.39
CA VAL A 55 -1.21 -10.23 1.70
C VAL A 55 -0.52 -8.97 2.25
N TRP A 56 0.15 -8.20 1.39
CA TRP A 56 0.80 -6.95 1.80
C TRP A 56 -0.20 -5.86 2.22
N GLY A 57 -1.46 -5.96 1.82
CA GLY A 57 -2.56 -5.11 2.30
C GLY A 57 -2.70 -5.16 3.83
N LEU A 58 -2.44 -6.31 4.45
CA LEU A 58 -2.45 -6.45 5.92
C LEU A 58 -1.43 -5.53 6.60
N PHE A 59 -0.22 -5.42 6.02
CA PHE A 59 0.81 -4.51 6.53
C PHE A 59 0.40 -3.04 6.35
N GLY A 60 -0.36 -2.71 5.31
CA GLY A 60 -0.99 -1.40 5.14
C GLY A 60 -1.92 -1.03 6.29
N LEU A 61 -2.79 -1.97 6.69
CA LEU A 61 -3.72 -1.79 7.81
C LEU A 61 -2.99 -1.68 9.16
N ILE A 62 -1.95 -2.48 9.37
CA ILE A 62 -1.11 -2.40 10.57
C ILE A 62 -0.42 -1.02 10.64
N GLU A 63 0.13 -0.53 9.53
CA GLU A 63 0.76 0.79 9.48
C GLU A 63 -0.27 1.90 9.74
N LEU A 64 -1.49 1.80 9.19
CA LEU A 64 -2.59 2.73 9.46
C LEU A 64 -2.93 2.77 10.97
N TYR A 65 -3.03 1.60 11.60
CA TYR A 65 -3.30 1.49 13.02
C TYR A 65 -2.23 2.16 13.88
N LEU A 66 -0.95 1.93 13.56
CA LEU A 66 0.19 2.56 14.24
C LEU A 66 0.20 4.09 14.06
N LEU A 67 -0.18 4.58 12.87
CA LEU A 67 -0.33 6.01 12.60
C LEU A 67 -1.44 6.63 13.44
N LEU A 68 -2.59 5.97 13.57
CA LEU A 68 -3.71 6.44 14.39
C LEU A 68 -3.34 6.52 15.88
N ILE A 69 -2.65 5.51 16.41
CA ILE A 69 -2.14 5.53 17.79
C ILE A 69 -1.16 6.69 17.98
N SER A 70 -0.21 6.84 17.06
CA SER A 70 0.80 7.89 17.13
C SER A 70 0.18 9.28 17.09
N ASN A 71 -0.86 9.48 16.29
CA ASN A 71 -1.62 10.73 16.25
C ASN A 71 -2.36 11.01 17.56
N LYS A 72 -3.01 10.00 18.16
CA LYS A 72 -3.65 10.12 19.48
C LYS A 72 -2.64 10.50 20.57
N LYS A 73 -1.47 9.84 20.58
CA LYS A 73 -0.37 10.16 21.52
C LYS A 73 0.15 11.58 21.33
N LEU A 74 0.32 12.02 20.08
CA LEU A 74 0.78 13.37 19.78
C LEU A 74 -0.21 14.43 20.26
N LYS A 75 -1.52 14.20 20.05
CA LYS A 75 -2.58 15.09 20.54
C LYS A 75 -2.62 15.14 22.07
N SER A 76 -2.61 13.99 22.74
CA SER A 76 -2.58 13.91 24.20
C SER A 76 -1.36 14.60 24.82
N GLY A 77 -0.19 14.52 24.18
CA GLY A 77 1.00 15.21 24.64
C GLY A 77 0.93 16.74 24.50
N LEU A 78 0.20 17.25 23.51
CA LEU A 78 -0.10 18.68 23.42
C LEU A 78 -1.07 19.12 24.53
N ASP A 79 -2.15 18.35 24.73
CA ASP A 79 -3.19 18.65 25.73
C ASP A 79 -2.64 18.64 27.16
N THR A 80 -1.66 17.78 27.45
CA THR A 80 -0.97 17.71 28.76
C THR A 80 0.19 18.71 28.91
N GLY A 81 0.47 19.53 27.88
CA GLY A 81 1.60 20.47 27.89
C GLY A 81 2.97 19.81 27.84
N ASN A 82 3.03 18.48 27.63
CA ASN A 82 4.27 17.70 27.58
C ASN A 82 5.05 17.94 26.27
N ILE A 83 4.40 18.52 25.25
CA ILE A 83 4.97 18.84 23.94
C ILE A 83 4.62 20.29 23.59
N SER A 84 5.60 21.05 23.08
CA SER A 84 5.35 22.42 22.63
C SER A 84 4.48 22.46 21.36
N LYS A 85 3.81 23.59 21.12
CA LYS A 85 2.99 23.80 19.92
C LYS A 85 3.82 23.70 18.63
N GLU A 86 5.05 24.19 18.65
CA GLU A 86 5.97 24.12 17.51
C GLU A 86 6.37 22.68 17.19
N GLU A 87 6.73 21.90 18.22
CA GLU A 87 7.09 20.50 18.06
C GLU A 87 5.88 19.65 17.63
N TYR A 88 4.69 19.96 18.15
CA TYR A 88 3.44 19.37 17.68
C TYR A 88 3.21 19.62 16.19
N MET A 89 3.33 20.87 15.72
CA MET A 89 3.11 21.23 14.31
C MET A 89 4.08 20.48 13.38
N ASN A 90 5.35 20.36 13.75
CA ASN A 90 6.33 19.63 12.94
C ASN A 90 6.02 18.13 12.87
N LYS A 91 5.70 17.49 14.00
CA LYS A 91 5.35 16.05 14.03
C LYS A 91 4.01 15.78 13.32
N ALA A 92 3.03 16.66 13.49
CA ALA A 92 1.71 16.55 12.86
C ALA A 92 1.82 16.63 11.33
N LYS A 93 2.67 17.52 10.79
CA LYS A 93 2.94 17.59 9.34
C LYS A 93 3.46 16.25 8.80
N ASN A 94 4.47 15.67 9.46
CA ASN A 94 5.03 14.38 9.03
C ASN A 94 4.02 13.23 9.14
N LEU A 95 3.26 13.16 10.24
CA LEU A 95 2.19 12.17 10.40
C LEU A 95 1.11 12.31 9.34
N LYS A 96 0.70 13.54 9.00
CA LYS A 96 -0.28 13.80 7.94
C LYS A 96 0.21 13.29 6.59
N PHE A 97 1.48 13.53 6.25
CA PHE A 97 2.08 13.00 5.02
C PHE A 97 2.04 11.46 5.01
N CYS A 98 2.49 10.80 6.08
CA CYS A 98 2.46 9.34 6.18
C CYS A 98 1.04 8.78 6.06
N TYR A 99 0.07 9.46 6.67
CA TYR A 99 -1.35 9.08 6.59
C TYR A 99 -1.87 9.16 5.17
N VAL A 100 -1.54 10.24 4.43
CA VAL A 100 -1.93 10.38 3.02
C VAL A 100 -1.33 9.28 2.16
N VAL A 101 -0.04 8.96 2.33
CA VAL A 101 0.62 7.88 1.57
C VAL A 101 -0.04 6.53 1.87
N ASN A 102 -0.28 6.21 3.14
CA ASN A 102 -0.89 4.94 3.54
C ASN A 102 -2.34 4.80 3.06
N ILE A 103 -3.16 5.85 3.18
CA ILE A 103 -4.53 5.84 2.64
C ILE A 103 -4.52 5.69 1.12
N SER A 104 -3.62 6.39 0.42
CA SER A 104 -3.51 6.28 -1.04
C SER A 104 -3.16 4.85 -1.46
N TYR A 105 -2.23 4.20 -0.75
CA TYR A 105 -1.90 2.80 -0.95
C TYR A 105 -3.12 1.87 -0.74
N LEU A 106 -3.84 2.02 0.36
CA LEU A 106 -5.03 1.20 0.64
C LEU A 106 -6.14 1.41 -0.41
N VAL A 107 -6.35 2.63 -0.88
CA VAL A 107 -7.30 2.92 -1.96
C VAL A 107 -6.90 2.22 -3.25
N MET A 108 -5.61 2.29 -3.64
CA MET A 108 -5.12 1.57 -4.81
C MET A 108 -5.29 0.06 -4.68
N LEU A 109 -5.03 -0.50 -3.50
CA LEU A 109 -5.23 -1.92 -3.22
C LEU A 109 -6.71 -2.33 -3.36
N LEU A 110 -7.64 -1.49 -2.90
CA LEU A 110 -9.09 -1.72 -3.09
C LEU A 110 -9.50 -1.65 -4.56
N ILE A 111 -8.95 -0.71 -5.33
CA ILE A 111 -9.19 -0.62 -6.78
C ILE A 111 -8.67 -1.87 -7.49
N GLN A 112 -7.48 -2.33 -7.14
CA GLN A 112 -6.90 -3.56 -7.70
C GLN A 112 -7.74 -4.80 -7.34
N LEU A 113 -8.21 -4.91 -6.10
CA LEU A 113 -9.11 -5.97 -5.68
C LEU A 113 -10.43 -5.93 -6.47
N ALA A 114 -11.02 -4.74 -6.64
CA ALA A 114 -12.23 -4.57 -7.44
C ALA A 114 -12.01 -4.98 -8.90
N TYR A 115 -10.88 -4.61 -9.49
CA TYR A 115 -10.51 -5.05 -10.85
C TYR A 115 -10.45 -6.58 -10.96
N VAL A 116 -9.80 -7.25 -10.01
CA VAL A 116 -9.70 -8.73 -10.01
C VAL A 116 -11.07 -9.37 -9.87
N ILE A 117 -11.93 -8.85 -9.00
CA ILE A 117 -13.30 -9.37 -8.82
C ILE A 117 -14.15 -9.17 -10.08
N MET A 118 -14.03 -8.01 -10.73
CA MET A 118 -14.81 -7.70 -11.94
C MET A 118 -14.37 -8.51 -13.16
N ASN A 119 -13.08 -8.83 -13.26
CA ASN A 119 -12.51 -9.60 -14.38
C ASN A 119 -12.21 -11.04 -13.99
N TRP A 120 -12.89 -11.57 -12.97
CA TRP A 120 -12.66 -12.92 -12.47
C TRP A 120 -12.80 -13.98 -13.58
N ASP A 121 -13.77 -13.79 -14.48
CA ASP A 121 -14.01 -14.68 -15.62
C ASP A 121 -12.92 -14.60 -16.72
N GLU A 122 -12.15 -13.50 -16.79
CA GLU A 122 -11.01 -13.36 -17.72
C GLU A 122 -9.70 -13.86 -17.11
N VAL A 123 -9.64 -14.00 -15.78
CA VAL A 123 -8.48 -14.52 -15.04
C VAL A 123 -8.53 -16.05 -14.95
N ASP A 124 -9.69 -16.67 -15.19
CA ASP A 124 -9.91 -18.13 -15.21
C ASP A 124 -9.58 -18.77 -16.58
N VAL A 125 -8.45 -18.35 -17.18
CA VAL A 125 -7.89 -18.90 -18.43
C VAL A 125 -6.66 -19.75 -18.16
#